data_AF-A0A4Q0A3A5-F1
#
_entry.id   AF-A0A4Q0A3A5-F1
#
_cell.length_a   1.000
_cell.length_b   1.000
_cell.length_c   1.000
_cell.angle_alpha   90.00
_cell.angle_beta   90.00
_cell.angle_gamma   90.00
#
_symmetry.space_group_name_H-M   'P 1'
#
loop_
_entity.id
_entity.type
_entity.pdbx_description
1 polymer ?
#
loop_
_entity_poly.entity_id
_entity_poly.type
_entity_poly.pdbx_seq_one_letter_code
_entity_poly.pdbx_strand_id
1 'polypeptide(L)'
;MSFGGFSININTYEDDSPPYSSYGGADSASESESSPDQADSSDSENNYYDYSQTKKQDATFDDYSSMYLNDNLQRSERDNSDNDDDDDDDDDDDDDDDGSNSDEDDGYSGFSYGAPRRKRNTKTYETNDDGQIALPLTCFTSKGAVTVYSIGEIYHGTDFSKSNRIFPINFHSSIRFIDYRNYQEGYPTPEVDYHTKITCDYGGRIIFEIYVDDEDEPRFQGNSSSSVWKPLTEQLRKCGQPGLTNLSGPLVMGISDPRICRAIQELPGAEMCPKYEFKEII
;
A
#
# COMPACT_ATOMS: atom_id res chain seq x y z
N MET A 1 1.06 -16.47 -55.95
CA MET A 1 1.05 -15.71 -54.69
C MET A 1 2.49 -15.71 -54.18
N SER A 2 3.17 -14.58 -54.27
CA SER A 2 4.60 -14.43 -54.00
C SER A 2 4.78 -13.88 -52.59
N PHE A 3 5.59 -14.54 -51.77
CA PHE A 3 5.93 -14.10 -50.42
C PHE A 3 7.14 -13.15 -50.51
N GLY A 4 6.90 -11.88 -50.17
CA GLY A 4 7.95 -10.87 -50.04
C GLY A 4 8.68 -11.04 -48.71
N GLY A 5 9.98 -11.31 -48.76
CA GLY A 5 10.86 -11.34 -47.59
C GLY A 5 11.18 -9.94 -47.11
N PHE A 6 11.04 -9.70 -45.81
CA PHE A 6 11.58 -8.54 -45.12
C PHE A 6 13.01 -8.84 -44.68
N SER A 7 13.98 -8.04 -45.15
CA SER A 7 15.34 -8.03 -44.65
C SER A 7 15.45 -7.02 -43.51
N ILE A 8 15.86 -7.49 -42.33
CA ILE A 8 16.10 -6.65 -41.15
C ILE A 8 17.57 -6.21 -41.19
N ASN A 9 17.78 -4.90 -41.23
CA ASN A 9 19.10 -4.27 -41.15
C ASN A 9 19.50 -4.16 -39.66
N ILE A 10 20.55 -4.89 -39.28
CA ILE A 10 21.17 -4.80 -37.96
C ILE A 10 22.30 -3.78 -38.04
N ASN A 11 22.06 -2.59 -37.50
CA ASN A 11 23.12 -1.60 -37.27
C ASN A 11 23.85 -1.99 -35.99
N THR A 12 25.10 -2.44 -36.14
CA THR A 12 26.11 -2.53 -35.10
C THR A 12 26.48 -1.12 -34.64
N TYR A 13 26.12 -0.76 -33.41
CA TYR A 13 26.70 0.37 -32.71
C TYR A 13 28.05 -0.06 -32.13
N GLU A 14 29.12 0.58 -32.59
CA GLU A 14 30.45 0.48 -31.99
C GLU A 14 30.48 1.31 -30.70
N ASP A 15 30.90 0.65 -29.63
CA ASP A 15 30.99 1.14 -28.26
C ASP A 15 32.32 1.88 -28.07
N ASP A 16 32.30 3.21 -28.25
CA ASP A 16 33.42 4.11 -27.96
C ASP A 16 33.44 4.47 -26.46
N SER A 17 33.81 3.50 -25.62
CA SER A 17 34.12 3.74 -24.22
C SER A 17 35.60 4.16 -24.04
N PRO A 18 35.91 5.33 -23.47
CA PRO A 18 37.28 5.77 -23.25
C PRO A 18 37.97 4.99 -22.10
N PRO A 19 39.30 4.77 -22.17
CA PRO A 19 40.02 4.02 -21.16
C PRO A 19 40.13 4.78 -19.83
N TYR A 20 39.65 4.15 -18.75
CA TYR A 20 39.85 4.60 -17.37
C TYR A 20 41.35 4.64 -17.04
N SER A 21 41.88 5.84 -16.80
CA SER A 21 43.24 6.04 -16.29
C SER A 21 43.27 5.76 -14.78
N SER A 22 44.04 4.76 -14.36
CA SER A 22 44.34 4.52 -12.96
C SER A 22 45.26 5.62 -12.41
N TYR A 23 44.77 6.42 -11.46
CA TYR A 23 45.65 7.20 -10.59
C TYR A 23 45.74 6.52 -9.23
N GLY A 24 46.90 5.88 -9.02
CA GLY A 24 47.41 5.62 -7.68
C GLY A 24 48.07 6.89 -7.13
N GLY A 25 47.85 7.17 -5.86
CA GLY A 25 48.47 8.27 -5.14
C GLY A 25 48.37 8.02 -3.65
N ALA A 26 49.49 7.61 -3.07
CA ALA A 26 49.69 7.32 -1.67
C ALA A 26 49.83 8.60 -0.83
N ASP A 27 49.69 8.40 0.49
CA ASP A 27 50.30 9.12 1.61
C ASP A 27 50.14 10.64 1.71
N SER A 28 49.52 11.10 2.81
CA SER A 28 50.24 11.90 3.83
C SER A 28 49.30 12.27 4.99
N ALA A 29 49.68 11.81 6.17
CA ALA A 29 49.22 12.33 7.45
C ALA A 29 49.68 13.79 7.62
N SER A 30 48.85 14.63 8.21
CA SER A 30 49.31 15.70 9.10
C SER A 30 48.18 16.11 10.04
N GLU A 31 48.45 15.91 11.32
CA GLU A 31 47.75 16.49 12.45
C GLU A 31 47.93 18.02 12.42
N SER A 32 46.86 18.77 12.69
CA SER A 32 47.01 20.08 13.32
C SER A 32 45.79 20.36 14.18
N GLU A 33 46.04 20.33 15.48
CA GLU A 33 45.17 20.84 16.52
C GLU A 33 45.12 22.37 16.42
N SER A 34 43.93 22.96 16.50
CA SER A 34 43.75 24.35 16.96
C SER A 34 42.29 24.57 17.37
N SER A 35 42.06 24.55 18.69
CA SER A 35 40.95 25.22 19.37
C SER A 35 41.41 26.63 19.80
N PRO A 36 40.58 27.45 20.44
CA PRO A 36 39.23 27.94 20.12
C PRO A 36 39.16 29.49 20.22
N ASP A 37 38.10 30.14 19.73
CA ASP A 37 37.60 31.46 20.20
C ASP A 37 36.26 31.76 19.50
N GLN A 38 35.13 31.78 20.21
CA GLN A 38 34.48 32.94 20.88
C GLN A 38 33.57 33.77 19.95
N ALA A 39 32.28 33.78 20.31
CA ALA A 39 31.21 34.74 19.97
C ALA A 39 30.85 34.85 18.46
N ASP A 40 29.62 35.11 18.02
CA ASP A 40 28.57 35.96 18.58
C ASP A 40 27.24 35.73 17.82
N SER A 41 26.14 36.20 18.42
CA SER A 41 24.81 36.53 17.83
C SER A 41 24.07 35.44 17.04
N SER A 42 22.98 34.86 17.56
CA SER A 42 21.62 35.45 17.54
C SER A 42 21.18 36.00 16.18
N ASP A 43 20.46 35.20 15.41
CA ASP A 43 19.25 35.64 14.67
C ASP A 43 18.51 34.40 14.15
N SER A 44 17.59 33.91 14.98
CA SER A 44 16.57 32.95 14.60
C SER A 44 15.45 33.68 13.86
N GLU A 45 15.55 33.80 12.55
CA GLU A 45 14.41 34.17 11.71
C GLU A 45 13.46 32.96 11.61
N ASN A 46 12.48 32.95 12.51
CA ASN A 46 11.27 32.15 12.39
C ASN A 46 10.51 32.60 11.13
N ASN A 47 10.65 31.86 10.04
CA ASN A 47 9.70 31.91 8.93
C ASN A 47 8.38 31.25 9.36
N TYR A 48 7.56 32.04 10.04
CA TYR A 48 6.16 31.77 10.29
C TYR A 48 5.40 31.89 8.95
N TYR A 49 5.10 30.76 8.32
CA TYR A 49 4.21 30.73 7.17
C TYR A 49 2.77 31.01 7.63
N ASP A 50 2.35 32.26 7.44
CA ASP A 50 0.96 32.71 7.55
C ASP A 50 0.14 32.14 6.37
N TYR A 51 -0.42 30.95 6.57
CA TYR A 51 -1.47 30.40 5.70
C TYR A 51 -2.81 31.03 6.09
N SER A 52 -2.97 32.31 5.80
CA SER A 52 -4.29 32.92 5.75
C SER A 52 -4.45 33.76 4.47
N GLN A 53 -5.53 33.45 3.75
CA GLN A 53 -6.12 34.18 2.62
C GLN A 53 -5.80 33.69 1.21
N THR A 54 -6.57 32.68 0.76
CA THR A 54 -7.23 32.75 -0.55
C THR A 54 -8.70 32.32 -0.48
N LYS A 55 -9.56 33.34 -0.74
CA LYS A 55 -10.93 33.37 -1.27
C LYS A 55 -11.53 32.03 -1.75
N LYS A 56 -12.69 31.61 -1.23
CA LYS A 56 -14.08 31.92 -1.67
C LYS A 56 -14.49 31.31 -3.03
N GLN A 57 -15.49 30.43 -2.93
CA GLN A 57 -16.46 29.95 -3.94
C GLN A 57 -15.87 28.93 -4.93
N ASP A 58 -16.25 27.66 -4.89
CA ASP A 58 -17.61 27.17 -5.15
C ASP A 58 -18.11 26.06 -4.20
N ALA A 59 -19.43 26.07 -4.01
CA ALA A 59 -20.20 25.12 -3.22
C ALA A 59 -20.42 23.81 -3.98
N THR A 60 -20.18 22.68 -3.30
CA THR A 60 -21.08 21.52 -3.07
C THR A 60 -20.25 20.22 -2.97
N PHE A 61 -19.66 19.95 -1.80
CA PHE A 61 -19.13 18.62 -1.47
C PHE A 61 -19.10 18.36 0.05
N ASP A 62 -20.14 18.78 0.79
CA ASP A 62 -20.14 18.71 2.26
C ASP A 62 -21.02 17.59 2.86
N ASP A 63 -21.47 16.60 2.08
CA ASP A 63 -22.40 15.58 2.60
C ASP A 63 -21.80 14.18 2.81
N TYR A 64 -20.49 13.97 2.58
CA TYR A 64 -19.87 12.64 2.70
C TYR A 64 -19.07 12.39 3.98
N SER A 65 -18.79 13.41 4.79
CA SER A 65 -18.04 13.25 6.05
C SER A 65 -18.90 12.73 7.21
N SER A 66 -20.23 12.85 7.13
CA SER A 66 -21.16 12.45 8.21
C SER A 66 -21.47 10.95 8.25
N MET A 67 -21.18 10.18 7.18
CA MET A 67 -21.53 8.76 7.12
C MET A 67 -20.51 7.81 7.79
N TYR A 68 -19.28 8.26 8.07
CA TYR A 68 -18.22 7.39 8.61
C TYR A 68 -17.89 7.63 10.08
N LEU A 69 -18.52 8.61 10.74
CA LEU A 69 -18.24 8.95 12.14
C LEU A 69 -19.21 8.36 13.17
N ASN A 70 -20.30 7.68 12.76
CA ASN A 70 -21.36 7.29 13.70
C ASN A 70 -21.31 5.86 14.27
N ASP A 71 -20.41 4.97 13.81
CA ASP A 71 -20.43 3.56 14.27
C ASP A 71 -19.44 3.24 15.41
N ASN A 72 -18.66 4.19 15.92
CA ASN A 72 -17.61 3.89 16.91
C ASN A 72 -17.72 4.61 18.26
N LEU A 73 -18.80 5.37 18.53
CA LEU A 73 -18.97 6.10 19.79
C LEU A 73 -19.87 5.43 20.85
N GLN A 74 -20.29 4.17 20.65
CA GLN A 74 -21.15 3.47 21.62
C GLN A 74 -20.51 2.24 22.30
N ARG A 75 -19.18 2.07 22.24
CA ARG A 75 -18.54 0.84 22.76
C ARG A 75 -17.43 1.02 23.80
N SER A 76 -17.19 2.22 24.33
CA SER A 76 -16.09 2.47 25.28
C SER A 76 -16.52 2.82 26.71
N GLU A 77 -17.70 2.37 27.15
CA GLU A 77 -18.13 2.52 28.54
C GLU A 77 -18.76 1.23 29.05
N ARG A 78 -17.91 0.23 29.37
CA ARG A 78 -18.25 -0.84 30.32
C ARG A 78 -16.98 -1.57 30.77
N ASP A 79 -16.78 -1.49 32.08
CA ASP A 79 -16.12 -2.44 32.97
C ASP A 79 -14.58 -2.44 33.00
N ASN A 80 -14.06 -1.41 33.68
CA ASN A 80 -12.97 -1.59 34.65
C ASN A 80 -13.57 -2.10 35.96
N SER A 81 -13.24 -3.34 36.33
CA SER A 81 -13.26 -3.79 37.73
C SER A 81 -12.25 -4.93 37.91
N ASP A 82 -11.19 -4.63 38.64
CA ASP A 82 -10.57 -5.41 39.71
C ASP A 82 -10.84 -6.92 39.76
N ASN A 83 -9.75 -7.69 39.80
CA ASN A 83 -9.47 -8.84 40.68
C ASN A 83 -8.06 -9.33 40.26
N ASP A 84 -7.00 -8.95 40.97
CA ASP A 84 -6.48 -9.62 42.18
C ASP A 84 -6.10 -11.08 41.93
N ASP A 85 -4.78 -11.30 42.03
CA ASP A 85 -4.09 -12.41 42.68
C ASP A 85 -4.79 -13.78 42.72
N ASP A 86 -4.16 -14.77 42.10
CA ASP A 86 -3.89 -16.07 42.74
C ASP A 86 -2.75 -16.75 41.96
N ASP A 87 -1.56 -16.69 42.57
CA ASP A 87 -0.57 -17.77 42.49
C ASP A 87 -1.27 -19.09 42.90
N ASP A 88 -0.99 -20.19 42.21
CA ASP A 88 -0.72 -21.49 42.84
C ASP A 88 -0.51 -22.59 41.78
N ASP A 89 0.62 -23.28 41.99
CA ASP A 89 0.83 -24.72 41.88
C ASP A 89 0.95 -25.39 40.49
N ASP A 90 2.23 -25.64 40.16
CA ASP A 90 2.79 -26.97 39.97
C ASP A 90 1.77 -28.13 40.13
N ASP A 91 1.61 -28.94 39.10
CA ASP A 91 1.74 -30.39 39.25
C ASP A 91 1.97 -31.04 37.88
N ASP A 92 3.14 -31.67 37.78
CA ASP A 92 3.41 -32.81 36.93
C ASP A 92 2.27 -33.84 37.06
N ASP A 93 1.82 -34.42 35.95
CA ASP A 93 1.64 -35.87 35.90
C ASP A 93 1.52 -36.33 34.44
N ASP A 94 2.46 -37.21 34.11
CA ASP A 94 2.39 -38.20 33.06
C ASP A 94 1.04 -38.94 33.11
N ASP A 95 0.42 -39.18 31.97
CA ASP A 95 -0.21 -40.48 31.73
C ASP A 95 -0.39 -40.73 30.23
N ASP A 96 0.31 -41.77 29.80
CA ASP A 96 0.03 -42.55 28.60
C ASP A 96 -1.44 -43.01 28.61
N ASP A 97 -2.20 -42.74 27.55
CA ASP A 97 -3.36 -43.58 27.22
C ASP A 97 -3.38 -43.91 25.72
N ASP A 98 -2.91 -45.13 25.45
CA ASP A 98 -3.21 -45.90 24.26
C ASP A 98 -4.66 -46.41 24.38
N GLY A 99 -5.51 -46.13 23.39
CA GLY A 99 -6.90 -46.57 23.50
C GLY A 99 -7.79 -46.29 22.30
N SER A 100 -7.64 -47.13 21.28
CA SER A 100 -8.70 -47.68 20.42
C SER A 100 -10.05 -46.95 20.23
N ASN A 101 -10.37 -46.68 18.95
CA ASN A 101 -11.67 -46.81 18.29
C ASN A 101 -12.93 -47.01 19.16
N SER A 102 -13.85 -46.05 19.02
CA SER A 102 -15.28 -46.35 18.94
C SER A 102 -15.96 -45.40 17.96
N ASP A 103 -16.29 -45.93 16.79
CA ASP A 103 -17.31 -45.40 15.89
C ASP A 103 -18.63 -45.22 16.66
N GLU A 104 -18.97 -43.99 17.02
CA GLU A 104 -20.33 -43.62 17.39
C GLU A 104 -20.82 -42.50 16.48
N ASP A 105 -21.50 -42.98 15.44
CA ASP A 105 -22.39 -42.31 14.51
C ASP A 105 -23.57 -41.66 15.27
N ASP A 106 -23.40 -40.41 15.70
CA ASP A 106 -24.50 -39.56 16.16
C ASP A 106 -24.98 -38.66 15.00
N GLY A 107 -25.78 -39.28 14.14
CA GLY A 107 -26.50 -38.63 13.06
C GLY A 107 -27.34 -37.42 13.51
N TYR A 108 -26.77 -36.23 13.37
CA TYR A 108 -27.52 -34.99 13.21
C TYR A 108 -26.77 -34.00 12.31
N SER A 109 -26.55 -34.40 11.05
CA SER A 109 -26.21 -33.47 9.97
C SER A 109 -27.43 -32.60 9.67
N GLY A 110 -27.60 -31.56 10.50
CA GLY A 110 -28.47 -30.45 10.20
C GLY A 110 -28.05 -29.87 8.86
N PHE A 111 -28.78 -30.24 7.81
CA PHE A 111 -28.75 -29.60 6.50
C PHE A 111 -29.11 -28.14 6.71
N SER A 112 -28.11 -27.33 7.07
CA SER A 112 -28.15 -25.89 6.97
C SER A 112 -28.35 -25.63 5.48
N TYR A 113 -29.61 -25.39 5.10
CA TYR A 113 -29.99 -24.90 3.79
C TYR A 113 -29.22 -23.61 3.58
N GLY A 114 -28.02 -23.74 3.01
CA GLY A 114 -27.07 -22.67 2.80
C GLY A 114 -27.81 -21.58 2.05
N ALA A 115 -28.06 -20.47 2.77
CA ALA A 115 -28.76 -19.34 2.20
C ALA A 115 -28.11 -19.00 0.86
N PRO A 116 -28.90 -18.86 -0.22
CA PRO A 116 -28.35 -18.66 -1.56
C PRO A 116 -27.39 -17.47 -1.51
N ARG A 117 -26.11 -17.73 -1.83
CA ARG A 117 -25.07 -16.69 -1.89
C ARG A 117 -25.61 -15.56 -2.77
N ARG A 118 -25.89 -14.41 -2.16
CA ARG A 118 -26.32 -13.20 -2.87
C ARG A 118 -25.33 -12.97 -3.99
N LYS A 119 -25.79 -13.10 -5.25
CA LYS A 119 -25.01 -12.69 -6.43
C LYS A 119 -24.68 -11.22 -6.22
N ARG A 120 -23.41 -10.92 -5.94
CA ARG A 120 -22.96 -9.53 -5.85
C ARG A 120 -23.19 -8.94 -7.23
N ASN A 121 -23.99 -7.89 -7.27
CA ASN A 121 -24.29 -7.18 -8.51
C ASN A 121 -23.03 -6.38 -8.85
N THR A 122 -22.18 -6.94 -9.70
CA THR A 122 -20.91 -6.32 -10.05
C THR A 122 -21.21 -5.14 -10.95
N LYS A 123 -21.03 -3.93 -10.43
CA LYS A 123 -21.16 -2.71 -11.22
C LYS A 123 -20.14 -2.80 -12.35
N THR A 124 -20.63 -2.84 -13.59
CA THR A 124 -19.82 -2.59 -14.78
C THR A 124 -19.11 -1.24 -14.63
N TYR A 125 -17.81 -1.20 -14.90
CA TYR A 125 -17.06 0.05 -14.96
C TYR A 125 -17.21 0.70 -16.33
N GLU A 126 -17.05 2.02 -16.38
CA GLU A 126 -16.97 2.73 -17.64
C GLU A 126 -15.64 2.40 -18.33
N THR A 127 -15.71 2.13 -19.62
CA THR A 127 -14.55 1.93 -20.48
C THR A 127 -14.38 3.13 -21.41
N ASN A 128 -13.13 3.44 -21.76
CA ASN A 128 -12.83 4.42 -22.80
C ASN A 128 -13.15 3.83 -24.20
N ASP A 129 -12.96 4.65 -25.25
CA ASP A 129 -13.20 4.24 -26.65
C ASP A 129 -12.36 3.04 -27.08
N ASP A 130 -11.21 2.82 -26.44
CA ASP A 130 -10.30 1.69 -26.68
C ASP A 130 -10.72 0.42 -25.91
N GLY A 131 -11.81 0.47 -25.14
CA GLY A 131 -12.31 -0.64 -24.33
C GLY A 131 -11.53 -0.89 -23.03
N GLN A 132 -10.56 -0.02 -22.70
CA GLN A 132 -9.83 -0.04 -21.43
C GLN A 132 -10.63 0.66 -20.34
N ILE A 133 -10.30 0.37 -19.08
CA ILE A 133 -10.95 1.03 -17.94
C ILE A 133 -10.72 2.55 -17.97
N ALA A 134 -11.79 3.33 -17.78
CA ALA A 134 -11.67 4.78 -17.68
C ALA A 134 -11.02 5.15 -16.33
N LEU A 135 -9.91 5.90 -16.39
CA LEU A 135 -9.18 6.40 -15.23
C LEU A 135 -9.20 7.94 -15.21
N PRO A 136 -9.12 8.59 -14.02
CA PRO A 136 -9.01 7.97 -12.70
C PRO A 136 -10.29 7.26 -12.24
N LEU A 137 -10.14 6.14 -11.52
CA LEU A 137 -11.27 5.38 -10.97
C LEU A 137 -11.25 5.38 -9.44
N THR A 138 -12.33 5.87 -8.84
CA THR A 138 -12.53 5.77 -7.39
C THR A 138 -13.09 4.40 -7.00
N CYS A 139 -12.39 3.74 -6.09
CA CYS A 139 -12.69 2.44 -5.49
C CYS A 139 -13.07 2.63 -4.02
N PHE A 140 -14.25 2.17 -3.63
CA PHE A 140 -14.69 2.24 -2.25
C PHE A 140 -14.29 0.97 -1.51
N THR A 141 -13.42 1.12 -0.52
CA THR A 141 -12.91 0.03 0.31
C THR A 141 -13.46 0.17 1.72
N SER A 142 -13.30 -0.86 2.57
CA SER A 142 -13.63 -0.73 3.99
C SER A 142 -12.71 0.24 4.75
N LYS A 143 -11.69 0.80 4.09
CA LYS A 143 -10.68 1.68 4.69
C LYS A 143 -10.74 3.12 4.16
N GLY A 144 -11.57 3.38 3.15
CA GLY A 144 -11.71 4.69 2.53
C GLY A 144 -11.91 4.62 1.03
N ALA A 145 -12.10 5.79 0.42
CA ALA A 145 -12.12 5.96 -1.03
C ALA A 145 -10.67 6.00 -1.55
N VAL A 146 -10.33 5.06 -2.42
CA VAL A 146 -9.05 4.98 -3.09
C VAL A 146 -9.22 5.44 -4.53
N THR A 147 -8.42 6.38 -4.99
CA THR A 147 -8.43 6.81 -6.39
C THR A 147 -7.27 6.15 -7.13
N VAL A 148 -7.57 5.35 -8.14
CA VAL A 148 -6.57 4.73 -9.01
C VAL A 148 -6.37 5.63 -10.24
N TYR A 149 -5.13 6.08 -10.46
CA TYR A 149 -4.78 6.98 -11.57
C TYR A 149 -4.18 6.23 -12.76
N SER A 150 -3.43 5.15 -12.49
CA SER A 150 -2.79 4.31 -13.52
C SER A 150 -2.81 2.85 -13.09
N ILE A 151 -3.19 1.95 -13.99
CA ILE A 151 -3.11 0.50 -13.77
C ILE A 151 -1.72 -0.09 -14.09
N GLY A 152 -0.84 0.66 -14.76
CA GLY A 152 0.52 0.24 -15.05
C GLY A 152 0.66 -0.80 -16.17
N GLU A 153 1.80 -1.49 -16.19
CA GLU A 153 2.18 -2.49 -17.20
C GLU A 153 2.62 -3.80 -16.53
N ILE A 154 2.45 -4.93 -17.24
CA ILE A 154 2.83 -6.24 -16.71
C ILE A 154 4.34 -6.45 -16.81
N TYR A 155 4.93 -6.85 -15.68
CA TYR A 155 6.30 -7.33 -15.63
C TYR A 155 6.34 -8.78 -15.15
N HIS A 156 7.07 -9.65 -15.85
CA HIS A 156 7.02 -11.10 -15.65
C HIS A 156 7.93 -11.63 -14.54
N GLY A 157 8.51 -10.75 -13.72
CA GLY A 157 9.32 -11.15 -12.57
C GLY A 157 8.51 -11.95 -11.55
N THR A 158 9.15 -12.90 -10.86
CA THR A 158 8.48 -13.82 -9.93
C THR A 158 7.82 -13.16 -8.73
N ASP A 159 8.19 -11.91 -8.44
CA ASP A 159 7.69 -11.14 -7.29
C ASP A 159 6.52 -10.22 -7.65
N PHE A 160 6.24 -10.05 -8.95
CA PHE A 160 5.19 -9.18 -9.48
C PHE A 160 3.83 -9.88 -9.58
N SER A 161 3.74 -11.14 -9.16
CA SER A 161 2.47 -11.85 -9.04
C SER A 161 2.44 -12.79 -7.85
N LYS A 162 1.23 -13.01 -7.34
CA LYS A 162 0.85 -14.03 -6.35
C LYS A 162 -0.35 -14.80 -6.92
N SER A 163 -0.73 -15.91 -6.28
CA SER A 163 -1.90 -16.72 -6.70
C SER A 163 -3.15 -15.89 -6.96
N ASN A 164 -3.39 -14.86 -6.17
CA ASN A 164 -4.62 -14.10 -6.26
C ASN A 164 -4.50 -12.70 -6.89
N ARG A 165 -3.29 -12.22 -7.23
CA ARG A 165 -3.02 -10.82 -7.59
C ARG A 165 -1.82 -10.66 -8.53
N ILE A 166 -1.90 -9.70 -9.45
CA ILE A 166 -0.76 -9.19 -10.22
C ILE A 166 -0.45 -7.77 -9.72
N PHE A 167 0.82 -7.40 -9.70
CA PHE A 167 1.33 -6.09 -9.28
C PHE A 167 2.03 -5.43 -10.48
N PRO A 168 1.30 -4.65 -11.30
CA PRO A 168 1.87 -3.98 -12.46
C PRO A 168 2.89 -2.92 -12.05
N ILE A 169 3.95 -2.75 -12.84
CA ILE A 169 4.86 -1.61 -12.70
C ILE A 169 4.15 -0.33 -13.16
N ASN A 170 4.50 0.82 -12.58
CA ASN A 170 3.83 2.11 -12.81
C ASN A 170 2.34 2.13 -12.41
N PHE A 171 1.88 1.16 -11.61
CA PHE A 171 0.59 1.27 -10.93
C PHE A 171 0.63 2.47 -9.98
N HIS A 172 -0.40 3.32 -10.01
CA HIS A 172 -0.49 4.53 -9.20
C HIS A 172 -1.89 4.73 -8.64
N SER A 173 -1.97 4.93 -7.33
CA SER A 173 -3.21 5.21 -6.61
C SER A 173 -2.98 6.22 -5.49
N SER A 174 -4.03 6.82 -4.95
CA SER A 174 -4.00 7.57 -3.70
C SER A 174 -5.16 7.18 -2.79
N ILE A 175 -4.96 7.40 -1.50
CA ILE A 175 -6.01 7.39 -0.49
C ILE A 175 -5.80 8.60 0.42
N ARG A 176 -6.92 9.22 0.81
CA ARG A 176 -6.90 10.41 1.66
C ARG A 176 -6.94 10.01 3.13
N PHE A 177 -5.98 10.49 3.91
CA PHE A 177 -5.92 10.35 5.37
C PHE A 177 -5.39 11.63 6.00
N ILE A 178 -5.42 11.71 7.34
CA ILE A 178 -4.82 12.83 8.07
C ILE A 178 -3.31 12.93 7.77
N ASP A 179 -2.79 14.15 7.72
CA ASP A 179 -1.36 14.39 7.60
C ASP A 179 -0.66 14.13 8.94
N TYR A 180 -0.10 12.93 9.11
CA TYR A 180 0.57 12.55 10.36
C TYR A 180 1.79 13.43 10.67
N ARG A 181 2.37 14.10 9.65
CA ARG A 181 3.54 14.98 9.80
C ARG A 181 3.18 16.28 10.51
N ASN A 182 1.95 16.74 10.28
CA ASN A 182 1.40 17.99 10.82
C ASN A 182 0.45 17.75 12.01
N TYR A 183 0.44 16.54 12.57
CA TYR A 183 -0.42 16.21 13.70
C TYR A 183 0.04 16.93 14.97
N GLN A 184 -0.89 17.65 15.59
CA GLN A 184 -0.73 18.26 16.91
C GLN A 184 -1.95 17.94 17.75
N GLU A 185 -1.73 17.36 18.93
CA GLU A 185 -2.82 17.00 19.85
C GLU A 185 -3.65 18.24 20.20
N GLY A 186 -4.97 18.13 20.05
CA GLY A 186 -5.91 19.23 20.30
C GLY A 186 -6.08 20.21 19.15
N TYR A 187 -5.43 20.01 17.99
CA TYR A 187 -5.57 20.85 16.81
C TYR A 187 -6.11 20.09 15.60
N PRO A 188 -6.94 20.71 14.75
CA PRO A 188 -7.36 20.13 13.47
C PRO A 188 -6.14 19.81 12.60
N THR A 189 -6.00 18.55 12.21
CA THR A 189 -4.95 18.11 11.28
C THR A 189 -5.53 18.06 9.87
N PRO A 190 -4.89 18.69 8.87
CA PRO A 190 -5.36 18.61 7.49
C PRO A 190 -5.29 17.18 6.96
N GLU A 191 -6.11 16.87 5.96
CA GLU A 191 -5.99 15.64 5.19
C GLU A 191 -5.09 15.86 3.97
N VAL A 192 -4.34 14.82 3.61
CA VAL A 192 -3.45 14.80 2.45
C VAL A 192 -3.63 13.48 1.69
N ASP A 193 -3.30 13.49 0.40
CA ASP A 193 -3.32 12.27 -0.40
C ASP A 193 -2.00 11.51 -0.22
N TYR A 194 -2.12 10.23 0.20
CA TYR A 194 -1.00 9.31 0.25
C TYR A 194 -0.98 8.51 -1.05
N HIS A 195 -0.03 8.83 -1.91
CA HIS A 195 0.12 8.20 -3.22
C HIS A 195 0.94 6.91 -3.09
N THR A 196 0.38 5.78 -3.52
CA THR A 196 1.17 4.55 -3.71
C THR A 196 1.57 4.38 -5.16
N LYS A 197 2.86 4.11 -5.39
CA LYS A 197 3.38 3.69 -6.69
C LYS A 197 4.03 2.30 -6.59
N ILE A 198 3.94 1.52 -7.66
CA ILE A 198 4.69 0.27 -7.82
C ILE A 198 5.77 0.50 -8.87
N THR A 199 7.03 0.28 -8.49
CA THR A 199 8.20 0.44 -9.35
C THR A 199 9.04 -0.83 -9.36
N CYS A 200 10.15 -0.80 -10.09
CA CYS A 200 11.09 -1.90 -10.21
C CYS A 200 12.51 -1.35 -10.08
N ASP A 201 13.36 -2.00 -9.27
CA ASP A 201 14.77 -1.63 -9.19
C ASP A 201 15.57 -2.09 -10.41
N TYR A 202 16.84 -1.66 -10.50
CA TYR A 202 17.79 -2.11 -11.52
C TYR A 202 18.02 -3.64 -11.51
N GLY A 203 17.69 -4.31 -10.41
CA GLY A 203 17.80 -5.76 -10.24
C GLY A 203 16.54 -6.54 -10.63
N GLY A 204 15.51 -5.87 -11.14
CA GLY A 204 14.26 -6.52 -11.52
C GLY A 204 13.37 -6.89 -10.33
N ARG A 205 13.55 -6.27 -9.16
CA ARG A 205 12.77 -6.51 -7.95
C ARG A 205 11.66 -5.48 -7.81
N ILE A 206 10.49 -5.95 -7.37
CA ILE A 206 9.35 -5.08 -7.13
C ILE A 206 9.61 -4.16 -5.95
N ILE A 207 9.26 -2.89 -6.11
CA ILE A 207 9.29 -1.87 -5.08
C ILE A 207 7.90 -1.25 -4.95
N PHE A 208 7.44 -1.12 -3.72
CA PHE A 208 6.24 -0.37 -3.34
C PHE A 208 6.68 0.91 -2.64
N GLU A 209 6.17 2.04 -3.10
CA GLU A 209 6.55 3.37 -2.62
C GLU A 209 5.30 4.13 -2.19
N ILE A 210 5.39 4.82 -1.06
CA ILE A 210 4.38 5.78 -0.62
C ILE A 210 4.98 7.17 -0.65
N TYR A 211 4.32 8.06 -1.38
CA TYR A 211 4.57 9.50 -1.39
C TYR A 211 3.45 10.19 -0.64
N VAL A 212 3.76 11.32 -0.03
CA VAL A 212 2.76 12.27 0.46
C VAL A 212 2.74 13.44 -0.52
N ASP A 213 1.59 14.09 -0.68
CA ASP A 213 1.53 15.36 -1.42
C ASP A 213 2.69 16.30 -1.03
N ASP A 214 3.21 16.98 -2.06
CA ASP A 214 4.33 17.92 -2.00
C ASP A 214 5.73 17.32 -1.67
N GLU A 215 5.90 15.99 -1.67
CA GLU A 215 7.21 15.34 -1.51
C GLU A 215 7.73 14.71 -2.82
N ASP A 216 8.98 15.01 -3.19
CA ASP A 216 9.65 14.44 -4.36
C ASP A 216 10.21 13.03 -4.10
N GLU A 217 10.47 12.68 -2.83
CA GLU A 217 11.05 11.41 -2.41
C GLU A 217 10.00 10.50 -1.74
N PRO A 218 10.10 9.17 -1.91
CA PRO A 218 9.18 8.26 -1.26
C PRO A 218 9.41 8.26 0.25
N ARG A 219 8.34 8.52 1.00
CA ARG A 219 8.34 8.53 2.46
C ARG A 219 8.56 7.14 3.05
N PHE A 220 7.96 6.14 2.40
CA PHE A 220 8.12 4.74 2.75
C PHE A 220 8.40 3.93 1.49
N GLN A 221 9.30 2.96 1.60
CA GLN A 221 9.65 2.05 0.52
C GLN A 221 9.75 0.62 1.06
N GLY A 222 9.28 -0.37 0.29
CA GLY A 222 9.37 -1.78 0.66
C GLY A 222 9.15 -2.73 -0.51
N ASN A 223 9.48 -4.01 -0.32
CA ASN A 223 9.30 -5.07 -1.32
C ASN A 223 7.91 -5.73 -1.30
N SER A 224 6.98 -5.21 -0.50
CA SER A 224 5.61 -5.68 -0.46
C SER A 224 4.66 -4.54 -0.11
N SER A 225 3.45 -4.61 -0.61
CA SER A 225 2.40 -3.64 -0.30
C SER A 225 2.16 -3.50 1.21
N SER A 226 2.11 -4.61 1.96
CA SER A 226 1.89 -4.53 3.41
C SER A 226 3.09 -3.96 4.18
N SER A 227 4.33 -4.20 3.71
CA SER A 227 5.53 -3.70 4.41
C SER A 227 5.67 -2.18 4.31
N VAL A 228 5.22 -1.57 3.21
CA VAL A 228 5.24 -0.11 3.05
C VAL A 228 4.10 0.58 3.81
N TRP A 229 2.92 -0.04 3.89
CA TRP A 229 1.75 0.54 4.55
C TRP A 229 1.77 0.40 6.09
N LYS A 230 2.41 -0.63 6.62
CA LYS A 230 2.51 -0.87 8.07
C LYS A 230 3.09 0.32 8.86
N PRO A 231 4.25 0.90 8.51
CA PRO A 231 4.80 2.03 9.26
C PRO A 231 3.90 3.28 9.18
N LEU A 232 3.31 3.59 8.02
CA LEU A 232 2.36 4.69 7.89
C LEU A 232 1.14 4.50 8.79
N THR A 233 0.56 3.31 8.77
CA THR A 233 -0.58 2.92 9.63
C THR A 233 -0.28 3.16 11.11
N GLU A 234 0.95 2.84 11.53
CA GLU A 234 1.38 3.03 12.91
C GLU A 234 1.49 4.51 13.27
N GLN A 235 1.92 5.37 12.35
CA GLN A 235 1.91 6.83 12.56
C GLN A 235 0.48 7.37 12.64
N LEU A 236 -0.39 7.01 11.69
CA LEU A 236 -1.79 7.44 11.68
C LEU A 236 -2.53 7.02 12.96
N ARG A 237 -2.20 5.84 13.50
CA ARG A 237 -2.73 5.37 14.79
C ARG A 237 -2.29 6.26 15.96
N LYS A 238 -1.02 6.70 15.98
CA LYS A 238 -0.52 7.63 17.02
C LYS A 238 -1.17 9.00 16.92
N CYS A 239 -1.59 9.39 15.72
CA CYS A 239 -2.31 10.63 15.44
C CYS A 239 -3.83 10.54 15.72
N GLY A 240 -4.28 9.55 16.49
CA GLY A 240 -5.67 9.47 16.91
C GLY A 240 -6.65 9.13 15.78
N GLN A 241 -6.22 8.38 14.74
CA GLN A 241 -7.10 7.82 13.72
C GLN A 241 -7.45 6.35 14.04
N PRO A 242 -8.42 6.09 14.96
CA PRO A 242 -8.85 4.73 15.30
C PRO A 242 -9.55 4.09 14.10
N GLY A 243 -9.24 2.82 13.81
CA GLY A 243 -9.86 2.05 12.72
C GLY A 243 -8.91 1.58 11.61
N LEU A 244 -7.66 2.06 11.63
CA LEU A 244 -6.61 1.61 10.71
C LEU A 244 -5.88 0.35 11.18
N THR A 245 -6.36 -0.33 12.23
CA THR A 245 -5.81 -1.64 12.62
C THR A 245 -6.03 -2.64 11.47
N ASN A 246 -5.01 -3.45 11.20
CA ASN A 246 -5.01 -4.51 10.18
C ASN A 246 -5.27 -4.00 8.74
N LEU A 247 -4.60 -2.92 8.32
CA LEU A 247 -4.62 -2.50 6.92
C LEU A 247 -3.99 -3.57 6.02
N SER A 248 -4.79 -4.11 5.09
CA SER A 248 -4.26 -4.89 3.98
C SER A 248 -3.73 -3.91 2.94
N GLY A 249 -2.42 -3.89 2.70
CA GLY A 249 -1.81 -3.01 1.69
C GLY A 249 -2.54 -3.05 0.32
N PRO A 250 -2.84 -4.23 -0.24
CA PRO A 250 -3.57 -4.31 -1.50
C PRO A 250 -5.00 -3.75 -1.44
N LEU A 251 -5.61 -3.67 -0.26
CA LEU A 251 -6.92 -3.05 -0.10
C LEU A 251 -6.81 -1.53 -0.18
N VAL A 252 -5.89 -0.92 0.57
CA VAL A 252 -5.68 0.54 0.56
C VAL A 252 -5.11 1.08 -0.75
N MET A 253 -4.44 0.23 -1.53
CA MET A 253 -4.00 0.57 -2.88
C MET A 253 -5.12 0.47 -3.94
N GLY A 254 -6.30 -0.05 -3.58
CA GLY A 254 -7.40 -0.24 -4.54
C GLY A 254 -7.18 -1.39 -5.54
N ILE A 255 -6.00 -2.01 -5.58
CA ILE A 255 -5.68 -3.14 -6.46
C ILE A 255 -6.48 -4.42 -6.13
N SER A 256 -7.20 -4.43 -5.00
CA SER A 256 -8.18 -5.49 -4.65
C SER A 256 -9.56 -5.28 -5.28
N ASP A 257 -9.86 -4.09 -5.81
CA ASP A 257 -11.17 -3.81 -6.40
C ASP A 257 -11.38 -4.74 -7.61
N PRO A 258 -12.53 -5.44 -7.73
CA PRO A 258 -12.78 -6.37 -8.82
C PRO A 258 -12.62 -5.74 -10.22
N ARG A 259 -12.97 -4.45 -10.36
CA ARG A 259 -12.88 -3.73 -11.63
C ARG A 259 -11.43 -3.51 -12.02
N ILE A 260 -10.60 -3.11 -11.05
CA ILE A 260 -9.14 -2.98 -11.22
C ILE A 260 -8.50 -4.35 -11.46
N CYS A 261 -8.87 -5.37 -10.69
CA CYS A 261 -8.37 -6.74 -10.88
C CYS A 261 -8.65 -7.25 -12.30
N ARG A 262 -9.84 -6.97 -12.84
CA ARG A 262 -10.22 -7.37 -14.19
C ARG A 262 -9.41 -6.60 -15.23
N ALA A 263 -9.32 -5.27 -15.10
CA ALA A 263 -8.50 -4.46 -16.00
C ALA A 263 -7.04 -4.90 -16.03
N ILE A 264 -6.47 -5.29 -14.88
CA ILE A 264 -5.10 -5.83 -14.80
C ILE A 264 -4.98 -7.19 -15.49
N GLN A 265 -5.99 -8.07 -15.36
CA GLN A 265 -6.02 -9.36 -16.09
C GLN A 265 -6.12 -9.19 -17.61
N GLU A 266 -6.69 -8.08 -18.07
CA GLU A 266 -6.85 -7.75 -19.49
C GLU A 266 -5.60 -7.05 -20.08
N LEU A 267 -4.59 -6.72 -19.26
CA LEU A 267 -3.34 -6.12 -19.74
C LEU A 267 -2.50 -7.13 -20.55
N PRO A 268 -1.81 -6.68 -21.62
CA PRO A 268 -0.88 -7.52 -22.37
C PRO A 268 0.20 -8.13 -21.47
N GLY A 269 0.40 -9.44 -21.56
CA GLY A 269 1.40 -10.19 -20.79
C GLY A 269 0.92 -10.72 -19.45
N ALA A 270 -0.31 -10.41 -19.01
CA ALA A 270 -0.88 -10.94 -17.78
C ALA A 270 -0.87 -12.49 -17.75
N GLU A 271 -1.03 -13.13 -18.92
CA GLU A 271 -0.98 -14.57 -19.11
C GLU A 271 0.40 -15.19 -18.86
N MET A 272 1.46 -14.38 -18.86
CA MET A 272 2.83 -14.81 -18.61
C MET A 272 3.20 -14.75 -17.12
N CYS A 273 2.33 -14.26 -16.24
CA CYS A 273 2.57 -14.23 -14.80
C CYS A 273 2.48 -15.64 -14.19
N PRO A 274 3.61 -16.28 -13.82
CA PRO A 274 3.65 -17.73 -13.56
C PRO A 274 2.90 -18.16 -12.29
N LYS A 275 2.70 -17.24 -11.35
CA LYS A 275 2.06 -17.51 -10.07
C LYS A 275 0.58 -17.13 -10.05
N TYR A 276 0.07 -16.45 -11.08
CA TYR A 276 -1.27 -15.87 -11.01
C TYR A 276 -2.35 -16.86 -11.48
N GLU A 277 -3.39 -17.02 -10.67
CA GLU A 277 -4.59 -17.79 -11.04
C GLU A 277 -5.64 -16.84 -11.60
N PHE A 278 -5.93 -16.95 -12.90
CA PHE A 278 -6.97 -16.17 -13.56
C PHE A 278 -8.34 -16.44 -12.95
N LYS A 279 -9.10 -15.35 -12.77
CA LYS A 279 -10.40 -15.40 -12.12
C LYS A 279 -11.46 -14.89 -13.07
N GLU A 280 -12.55 -15.61 -13.14
CA GLU A 280 -13.78 -15.09 -13.70
C GLU A 280 -14.33 -14.01 -12.74
N ILE A 281 -14.04 -12.75 -13.08
CA ILE A 281 -14.59 -11.59 -12.37
C ILE A 281 -15.88 -11.22 -13.08
N ILE A 282 -16.96 -11.86 -12.64
CA ILE A 282 -18.35 -11.54 -13.02
C ILE A 282 -18.71 -10.22 -12.37
#